data_AF-A0A0F9HQR3-F1
#
_entry.id   AF-A0A0F9HQR3-F1
#
_cell.length_a   1.000
_cell.length_b   1.000
_cell.length_c   1.000
_cell.angle_alpha   90.00
_cell.angle_beta   90.00
_cell.angle_gamma   90.00
#
_symmetry.space_group_name_H-M   'P 1'
#
loop_
_entity.id
_entity.type
_entity.pdbx_description
1 polymer ?
#
loop_
_entity_poly.entity_id
_entity_poly.type
_entity_poly.pdbx_seq_one_letter_code
_entity_poly.pdbx_strand_id
1 'polypeptide(L)'
;MAVIGFWASLAEAERLTQTVLLRGIIEEIIEAGHLVPRLPVMQLDGLSLTYNRESTLPTGDFYAVGEEIASQAVVDYSPITATLRRLIGQWDIDAFAKVTYRNVNDLYQIAIGQARKGVGRTVEDKLIYGDTSVVAKEFDGLHKLVVSAQTINQGSSSTGAALSLAKLDELIDLVLPQPDFLLMNFEMHRRLSAVGRGGTTSYPVVMMPEAAGGNIQPMISHYRSIPII
;
A
#
# COMPACT_ATOMS: atom_id res chain seq x y z
N MET A 1 0.35 2.27 -64.22
CA MET A 1 -0.93 1.59 -64.47
C MET A 1 -1.76 1.70 -63.19
N ALA A 2 -2.84 2.47 -63.20
CA ALA A 2 -3.73 2.61 -62.04
C ALA A 2 -4.89 1.61 -62.20
N VAL A 3 -4.99 0.66 -61.28
CA VAL A 3 -6.10 -0.30 -61.25
C VAL A 3 -7.22 0.35 -60.45
N ILE A 4 -8.26 0.82 -61.14
CA ILE A 4 -9.41 1.51 -60.56
C ILE A 4 -10.64 0.61 -60.78
N GLY A 5 -11.37 0.26 -59.72
CA GLY A 5 -12.62 -0.52 -59.80
C GLY A 5 -12.47 -2.05 -59.87
N PHE A 6 -11.35 -2.62 -59.41
CA PHE A 6 -11.11 -4.07 -59.48
C PHE A 6 -11.95 -4.92 -58.52
N TRP A 7 -12.38 -4.36 -57.39
CA TRP A 7 -13.24 -5.03 -56.40
C TRP A 7 -14.65 -4.45 -56.45
N ALA A 8 -15.68 -5.29 -56.27
CA ALA A 8 -17.08 -4.82 -56.31
C ALA A 8 -17.47 -4.08 -55.02
N SER A 9 -16.75 -4.28 -53.93
CA SER A 9 -16.90 -3.52 -52.69
C SER A 9 -15.63 -3.55 -51.83
N LEU A 10 -15.51 -2.62 -50.88
CA LEU A 10 -14.45 -2.62 -49.87
C LEU A 10 -14.40 -3.96 -49.10
N ALA A 11 -15.55 -4.57 -48.83
CA ALA A 11 -15.65 -5.84 -48.13
C ALA A 11 -15.02 -7.02 -48.89
N GLU A 12 -14.98 -6.98 -50.24
CA GLU A 12 -14.28 -8.00 -51.03
C GLU A 12 -12.77 -7.84 -50.98
N ALA A 13 -12.28 -6.60 -50.97
CA ALA A 13 -10.87 -6.30 -50.76
C ALA A 13 -10.42 -6.71 -49.35
N GLU A 14 -11.26 -6.47 -48.34
CA GLU A 14 -10.98 -6.82 -46.94
C GLU A 14 -10.88 -8.33 -46.70
N ARG A 15 -11.60 -9.16 -47.47
CA ARG A 15 -11.47 -10.64 -47.39
C ARG A 15 -10.08 -11.16 -47.78
N LEU A 16 -9.35 -10.38 -48.57
CA LEU A 16 -8.00 -10.74 -49.03
C LEU A 16 -6.90 -10.16 -48.12
N THR A 17 -7.27 -9.31 -47.17
CA THR A 17 -6.35 -8.75 -46.17
C THR A 17 -6.54 -9.45 -44.84
N GLN A 18 -5.46 -9.87 -44.20
CA GLN A 18 -5.52 -10.38 -42.82
C GLN A 18 -5.24 -9.25 -41.83
N THR A 19 -6.05 -9.16 -40.78
CA THR A 19 -5.78 -8.26 -39.66
C THR A 19 -4.47 -8.68 -38.99
N VAL A 20 -3.51 -7.76 -38.93
CA VAL A 20 -2.26 -7.98 -38.19
C VAL A 20 -2.57 -7.89 -36.71
N LEU A 21 -2.58 -9.05 -36.04
CA LEU A 21 -2.72 -9.12 -34.59
C LEU A 21 -1.35 -8.87 -33.95
N LEU A 22 -1.28 -7.88 -33.06
CA LEU A 22 -0.07 -7.59 -32.31
C LEU A 22 0.15 -8.68 -31.25
N ARG A 23 1.37 -9.21 -31.18
CA ARG A 23 1.75 -10.18 -30.16
C ARG A 23 1.98 -9.47 -28.84
N GLY A 24 1.35 -9.98 -27.79
CA GLY A 24 1.31 -9.42 -26.45
C GLY A 24 -0.12 -9.07 -26.02
N ILE A 25 -0.30 -8.89 -24.71
CA ILE A 25 -1.45 -8.19 -24.15
C ILE A 25 -0.94 -6.83 -23.69
N ILE A 26 -1.67 -5.77 -24.05
CA ILE A 26 -1.41 -4.43 -23.49
C ILE A 26 -1.92 -4.47 -22.05
N GLU A 27 -1.01 -4.35 -21.10
CA GLU A 27 -1.37 -4.31 -19.69
C GLU A 27 -1.93 -2.94 -19.33
N GLU A 28 -3.22 -2.87 -19.00
CA GLU A 28 -3.86 -1.65 -18.47
C GLU A 28 -3.80 -1.60 -16.94
N ILE A 29 -3.70 -2.76 -16.30
CA ILE A 29 -3.55 -2.90 -14.85
C ILE A 29 -2.08 -3.20 -14.54
N ILE A 30 -1.33 -2.13 -14.25
CA ILE A 30 0.10 -2.15 -13.94
C ILE A 30 0.26 -1.78 -12.46
N GLU A 31 0.35 -2.78 -11.60
CA GLU A 31 0.68 -2.55 -10.19
C GLU A 31 1.70 -3.60 -9.74
N ALA A 32 2.91 -3.12 -9.42
CA ALA A 32 3.84 -3.85 -8.58
C ALA A 32 3.51 -3.44 -7.15
N GLY A 33 3.16 -4.40 -6.30
CA GLY A 33 2.81 -4.11 -4.93
C GLY A 33 3.92 -3.36 -4.20
N HIS A 34 3.61 -2.19 -3.65
CA HIS A 34 4.60 -1.30 -3.02
C HIS A 34 4.77 -1.55 -1.52
N LEU A 35 3.85 -2.30 -0.91
CA LEU A 35 3.80 -2.49 0.54
C LEU A 35 4.53 -3.76 0.97
N VAL A 36 4.27 -4.88 0.29
CA VAL A 36 4.85 -6.19 0.63
C VAL A 36 6.39 -6.19 0.64
N PRO A 37 7.09 -5.55 -0.32
CA PRO A 37 8.56 -5.55 -0.33
C PRO A 37 9.21 -4.74 0.81
N ARG A 38 8.45 -3.87 1.49
CA ARG A 38 8.96 -2.99 2.54
C ARG A 38 8.73 -3.53 3.95
N LEU A 39 7.88 -4.55 4.10
CA LEU A 39 7.61 -5.17 5.37
C LEU A 39 8.57 -6.35 5.59
N PRO A 40 9.16 -6.50 6.81
CA PRO A 40 9.94 -7.67 7.13
C PRO A 40 9.02 -8.90 7.22
N VAL A 41 9.35 -9.95 6.49
CA VAL A 41 8.64 -11.23 6.54
C VAL A 41 9.48 -12.26 7.30
N MET A 42 8.84 -13.03 8.16
CA MET A 42 9.45 -14.19 8.81
C MET A 42 8.62 -15.44 8.57
N GLN A 43 9.29 -16.57 8.42
CA GLN A 43 8.63 -17.86 8.32
C GLN A 43 8.33 -18.37 9.73
N LEU A 44 7.10 -18.83 9.94
CA LEU A 44 6.67 -19.45 11.18
C LEU A 44 6.28 -20.90 10.89
N ASP A 45 6.82 -21.83 11.68
CA ASP A 45 6.44 -23.24 11.65
C ASP A 45 5.42 -23.51 12.76
N GLY A 46 4.18 -23.07 12.54
CA GLY A 46 3.10 -23.14 13.53
C GLY A 46 1.84 -22.38 13.10
N LEU A 47 0.75 -22.53 13.87
CA LEU A 47 -0.53 -21.88 13.57
C LEU A 47 -0.56 -20.39 13.95
N SER A 48 0.16 -20.02 15.02
CA SER A 48 0.08 -18.69 15.61
C SER A 48 1.40 -18.27 16.26
N LEU A 49 1.65 -16.96 16.25
CA LEU A 49 2.71 -16.32 16.99
C LEU A 49 2.11 -15.56 18.16
N THR A 50 2.43 -15.98 19.39
CA THR A 50 2.11 -15.23 20.60
C THR A 50 3.33 -14.48 21.08
N TYR A 51 3.21 -13.17 21.25
CA TYR A 51 4.24 -12.31 21.82
C TYR A 51 3.65 -11.56 23.02
N ASN A 52 4.46 -11.37 24.06
CA ASN A 52 4.05 -10.65 25.25
C ASN A 52 4.39 -9.17 25.07
N ARG A 53 3.41 -8.29 25.27
CA ARG A 53 3.62 -6.84 25.37
C ARG A 53 3.70 -6.43 26.82
N GLU A 54 4.68 -5.60 27.15
CA GLU A 54 4.78 -4.94 28.46
C GLU A 54 3.62 -3.94 28.62
N SER A 55 2.90 -4.01 29.73
CA SER A 55 1.73 -3.16 30.00
C SER A 55 2.03 -2.00 30.93
N THR A 56 2.92 -2.19 31.89
CA THR A 56 3.25 -1.19 32.91
C THR A 56 4.76 -1.18 33.14
N LEU A 57 5.36 0.01 33.11
CA LEU A 57 6.76 0.18 33.49
C LEU A 57 6.84 0.51 34.98
N PRO A 58 7.77 -0.08 35.74
CA PRO A 58 7.98 0.28 37.13
C PRO A 58 8.57 1.69 37.21
N THR A 59 8.15 2.46 38.22
CA THR A 59 8.60 3.83 38.46
C THR A 59 9.50 3.88 39.69
N GLY A 60 10.36 4.90 39.76
CA GLY A 60 11.20 5.17 40.91
C GLY A 60 10.67 6.35 41.70
N ASP A 61 10.68 6.23 43.03
CA ASP A 61 10.30 7.29 43.96
C ASP A 61 11.52 7.87 44.68
N PHE A 62 11.42 9.15 45.06
CA PHE A 62 12.44 9.82 45.87
C PHE A 62 12.10 9.70 47.35
N TYR A 63 13.03 9.18 48.16
CA TYR A 63 12.87 9.03 49.61
C TYR A 63 13.86 9.91 50.38
N ALA A 64 13.43 10.46 51.51
CA ALA A 64 14.31 11.19 52.43
C ALA A 64 15.06 10.24 53.38
N VAL A 65 16.10 10.75 54.05
CA VAL A 65 16.89 9.96 55.01
C VAL A 65 16.02 9.60 56.23
N GLY A 66 15.71 8.32 56.39
CA GLY A 66 14.92 7.78 57.50
C GLY A 66 13.50 7.30 57.15
N GLU A 67 13.07 7.45 55.90
CA GLU A 67 11.76 6.96 55.44
C GLU A 67 11.77 5.47 55.05
N GLU A 68 10.61 4.82 55.21
CA GLU A 68 10.39 3.43 54.78
C GLU A 68 10.21 3.37 53.26
N ILE A 69 11.05 2.55 52.61
CA ILE A 69 10.98 2.31 51.17
C ILE A 69 9.96 1.20 50.93
N ALA A 70 8.79 1.57 50.40
CA ALA A 70 7.76 0.62 50.03
C ALA A 70 8.19 -0.24 48.82
N SER A 71 7.65 -1.46 48.71
CA SER A 71 7.86 -2.30 47.53
C SER A 71 7.24 -1.65 46.29
N GLN A 72 8.01 -1.57 45.20
CA GLN A 72 7.56 -1.01 43.93
C GLN A 72 6.43 -1.81 43.29
N ALA A 73 5.67 -1.15 42.41
CA ALA A 73 4.53 -1.73 41.69
C ALA A 73 4.92 -2.96 40.86
N VAL A 74 4.00 -3.93 40.80
CA VAL A 74 4.14 -5.17 40.02
C VAL A 74 4.07 -4.86 38.53
N VAL A 75 4.97 -5.45 37.75
CA VAL A 75 5.04 -5.33 36.30
C VAL A 75 4.13 -6.37 35.66
N ASP A 76 3.23 -5.92 34.78
CA ASP A 76 2.28 -6.79 34.08
C ASP A 76 2.63 -6.95 32.59
N TYR A 77 2.42 -8.16 32.08
CA TYR A 77 2.59 -8.50 30.66
C TYR A 77 1.27 -9.00 30.06
N SER A 78 0.94 -8.50 28.88
CA SER A 78 -0.24 -8.94 28.12
C SER A 78 0.16 -9.82 26.92
N PRO A 79 -0.27 -11.08 26.85
CA PRO A 79 0.01 -11.93 25.70
C PRO A 79 -0.89 -11.57 24.53
N ILE A 80 -0.32 -11.40 23.34
CA ILE A 80 -1.05 -11.09 22.11
C ILE A 80 -0.70 -12.11 21.04
N THR A 81 -1.75 -12.71 20.47
CA THR A 81 -1.65 -13.84 19.55
C THR A 81 -2.06 -13.43 18.15
N ALA A 82 -1.12 -13.45 17.21
CA ALA A 82 -1.37 -13.32 15.78
C ALA A 82 -1.51 -14.71 15.16
N THR A 83 -2.61 -14.97 14.46
CA THR A 83 -2.88 -16.27 13.80
C THR A 83 -2.59 -16.18 12.31
N LEU A 84 -1.98 -17.23 11.74
CA LEU A 84 -1.76 -17.31 10.30
C LEU A 84 -3.07 -17.63 9.56
N ARG A 85 -3.29 -16.96 8.44
CA ARG A 85 -4.45 -17.14 7.56
C ARG A 85 -4.00 -17.49 6.14
N ARG A 86 -4.88 -18.16 5.41
CA ARG A 86 -4.58 -18.73 4.08
C ARG A 86 -5.43 -18.06 3.01
N LEU A 87 -4.77 -17.53 1.99
CA LEU A 87 -5.38 -16.98 0.79
C LEU A 87 -5.05 -17.90 -0.40
N ILE A 88 -6.08 -18.41 -1.07
CA ILE A 88 -5.94 -19.29 -2.24
C ILE A 88 -6.95 -18.83 -3.30
N GLY A 89 -6.52 -18.85 -4.57
CA GLY A 89 -7.41 -18.80 -5.73
C GLY A 89 -7.12 -19.97 -6.66
N GLN A 90 -8.13 -20.42 -7.41
CA GLN A 90 -8.02 -21.49 -8.39
C GLN A 90 -8.40 -20.94 -9.77
N TRP A 91 -7.55 -21.20 -10.76
CA TRP A 91 -7.78 -20.83 -12.16
C TRP A 91 -7.43 -22.03 -13.02
N ASP A 92 -8.45 -22.69 -13.54
CA ASP A 92 -8.29 -23.87 -14.38
C ASP A 92 -8.27 -23.48 -15.85
N ILE A 93 -7.36 -24.06 -16.61
CA ILE A 93 -7.31 -23.93 -18.08
C ILE A 93 -7.32 -25.34 -18.65
N ASP A 94 -8.17 -25.54 -19.66
CA ASP A 94 -8.26 -26.81 -20.37
C ASP A 94 -6.93 -27.13 -21.09
N ALA A 95 -6.51 -28.39 -20.98
CA ALA A 95 -5.32 -28.90 -21.64
C ALA A 95 -5.41 -28.77 -23.17
N PHE A 96 -6.61 -28.93 -23.75
CA PHE A 96 -6.81 -28.71 -25.18
C PHE A 96 -6.57 -27.25 -25.55
N ALA A 97 -7.13 -26.31 -24.78
CA ALA A 97 -6.96 -24.89 -25.03
C ALA A 97 -5.50 -24.44 -24.90
N LYS A 98 -4.74 -25.04 -23.97
CA LYS A 98 -3.32 -24.80 -23.77
C LYS A 98 -2.44 -25.23 -24.96
N VAL A 99 -2.83 -26.29 -25.67
CA VAL A 99 -2.05 -26.84 -26.79
C VAL A 99 -2.45 -26.17 -28.11
N THR A 100 -3.74 -25.98 -28.34
CA THR A 100 -4.29 -25.58 -29.64
C THR A 100 -4.29 -24.07 -29.86
N TYR A 101 -4.58 -23.26 -28.83
CA TYR A 101 -4.76 -21.81 -28.97
C TYR A 101 -3.50 -21.00 -28.59
N ARG A 102 -2.35 -21.36 -29.17
CA ARG A 102 -1.04 -20.71 -28.91
C ARG A 102 -0.65 -19.61 -29.91
N ASN A 103 -1.54 -19.23 -30.81
CA ASN A 103 -1.30 -18.20 -31.82
C ASN A 103 -2.33 -17.07 -31.64
N VAL A 104 -2.01 -15.84 -31.27
CA VAL A 104 -0.71 -15.13 -31.23
C VAL A 104 -0.10 -15.05 -29.80
N ASN A 105 -0.90 -15.27 -28.76
CA ASN A 105 -0.51 -15.15 -27.35
C ASN A 105 -0.63 -16.48 -26.60
N ASP A 106 0.21 -16.70 -25.56
CA ASP A 106 0.12 -17.88 -24.70
C ASP A 106 -0.90 -17.65 -23.57
N LEU A 107 -2.08 -18.26 -23.70
CA LEU A 107 -3.19 -18.16 -22.75
C LEU A 107 -2.81 -18.56 -21.32
N TYR A 108 -1.90 -19.53 -21.16
CA TYR A 108 -1.50 -20.02 -19.84
C TYR A 108 -0.66 -18.98 -19.09
N GLN A 109 0.27 -18.33 -19.78
CA GLN A 109 1.09 -17.27 -19.18
C GLN A 109 0.25 -16.05 -18.82
N ILE A 110 -0.74 -15.73 -19.64
CA ILE A 110 -1.67 -14.63 -19.39
C ILE A 110 -2.47 -14.88 -18.10
N ALA A 111 -3.07 -16.08 -17.98
CA ALA A 111 -3.86 -16.43 -16.82
C ALA A 111 -3.03 -16.40 -15.53
N ILE A 112 -1.79 -16.92 -15.56
CA ILE A 112 -0.87 -16.85 -14.42
C ILE A 112 -0.52 -15.40 -14.08
N GLY A 113 -0.21 -14.57 -15.08
CA GLY A 113 0.12 -13.16 -14.86
C GLY A 113 -1.04 -12.41 -14.19
N GLN A 114 -2.26 -12.60 -14.69
CA GLN A 114 -3.47 -11.99 -14.12
C GLN A 114 -3.78 -12.52 -12.71
N ALA A 115 -3.67 -13.83 -12.50
CA ALA A 115 -3.88 -14.45 -11.20
C ALA A 115 -2.90 -13.92 -10.16
N ARG A 116 -1.61 -13.82 -10.51
CA ARG A 116 -0.57 -13.25 -9.61
C ARG A 116 -0.87 -11.81 -9.24
N LYS A 117 -1.30 -10.98 -10.19
CA LYS A 117 -1.69 -9.58 -9.94
C LYS A 117 -2.90 -9.49 -9.00
N GLY A 118 -3.94 -10.28 -9.25
CA GLY A 118 -5.13 -10.32 -8.40
C GLY A 118 -4.83 -10.79 -6.98
N VAL A 119 -4.01 -11.83 -6.82
CA VAL A 119 -3.57 -12.31 -5.51
C VAL A 119 -2.73 -11.25 -4.79
N GLY A 120 -1.76 -10.64 -5.47
CA GLY A 120 -0.95 -9.57 -4.88
C GLY A 120 -1.79 -8.42 -4.34
N ARG A 121 -2.75 -7.93 -5.14
CA ARG A 121 -3.65 -6.85 -4.74
C ARG A 121 -4.53 -7.20 -3.55
N THR A 122 -5.10 -8.41 -3.53
CA THR A 122 -5.93 -8.84 -2.39
C THR A 122 -5.11 -8.97 -1.12
N VAL A 123 -3.86 -9.43 -1.20
CA VAL A 123 -2.95 -9.47 -0.04
C VAL A 123 -2.66 -8.05 0.47
N GLU A 124 -2.35 -7.10 -0.42
CA GLU A 124 -2.07 -5.71 -0.01
C GLU A 124 -3.29 -4.98 0.56
N ASP A 125 -4.47 -5.18 -0.02
CA ASP A 125 -5.72 -4.63 0.50
C ASP A 125 -6.00 -5.15 1.92
N LYS A 126 -5.82 -6.46 2.13
CA LYS A 126 -6.02 -7.07 3.46
C LYS A 126 -4.91 -6.73 4.45
N LEU A 127 -3.69 -6.45 4.00
CA LEU A 127 -2.63 -5.90 4.85
C LEU A 127 -3.00 -4.54 5.45
N ILE A 128 -3.74 -3.71 4.72
CA ILE A 128 -4.17 -2.40 5.21
C ILE A 128 -5.49 -2.50 5.97
N TYR A 129 -6.52 -3.11 5.37
CA TYR A 129 -7.91 -3.04 5.81
C TYR A 129 -8.50 -4.35 6.36
N GLY A 130 -7.71 -5.42 6.47
CA GLY A 130 -8.19 -6.70 6.99
C GLY A 130 -8.79 -6.57 8.39
N ASP A 131 -9.91 -7.24 8.63
CA ASP A 131 -10.56 -7.25 9.95
C ASP A 131 -11.18 -8.64 10.22
N THR A 132 -10.63 -9.34 11.22
CA THR A 132 -11.13 -10.66 11.65
C THR A 132 -12.53 -10.62 12.25
N SER A 133 -12.98 -9.47 12.78
CA SER A 133 -14.31 -9.29 13.34
C SER A 133 -15.40 -9.14 12.27
N VAL A 134 -15.04 -8.65 11.08
CA VAL A 134 -15.94 -8.57 9.92
C VAL A 134 -15.89 -9.86 9.12
N VAL A 135 -14.68 -10.37 8.84
CA VAL A 135 -14.47 -11.60 8.10
C VAL A 135 -13.50 -12.51 8.85
N ALA A 136 -14.03 -13.52 9.53
CA ALA A 136 -13.25 -14.44 10.38
C ALA A 136 -12.13 -15.22 9.67
N LYS A 137 -12.10 -15.22 8.33
CA LYS A 137 -11.07 -15.87 7.51
C LYS A 137 -9.90 -14.95 7.16
N GLU A 138 -10.10 -13.65 7.32
CA GLU A 138 -9.07 -12.63 7.09
C GLU A 138 -8.18 -12.52 8.32
N PHE A 139 -7.06 -11.81 8.16
CA PHE A 139 -6.19 -11.43 9.26
C PHE A 139 -6.41 -9.94 9.57
N ASP A 140 -5.99 -9.49 10.75
CA ASP A 140 -6.10 -8.08 11.13
C ASP A 140 -5.03 -7.24 10.42
N GLY A 141 -5.47 -6.25 9.66
CA GLY A 141 -4.61 -5.32 8.93
C GLY A 141 -4.15 -4.15 9.80
N LEU A 142 -3.27 -3.31 9.24
CA LEU A 142 -2.67 -2.16 9.93
C LEU A 142 -3.72 -1.22 10.53
N HIS A 143 -4.83 -0.97 9.84
CA HIS A 143 -5.90 -0.09 10.34
C HIS A 143 -6.56 -0.63 11.63
N LYS A 144 -6.63 -1.94 11.80
CA LYS A 144 -7.19 -2.57 13.01
C LYS A 144 -6.19 -2.67 14.14
N LEU A 145 -4.90 -2.83 13.80
CA LEU A 145 -3.81 -2.95 14.78
C LEU A 145 -3.47 -1.62 15.45
N VAL A 146 -3.81 -0.49 14.84
CA VAL A 146 -3.63 0.85 15.42
C VAL A 146 -4.53 1.02 16.65
N VAL A 147 -3.92 1.42 17.76
CA VAL A 147 -4.64 1.75 19.00
C VAL A 147 -5.41 3.06 18.80
N SER A 148 -6.61 3.18 19.36
CA SER A 148 -7.45 4.39 19.25
C SER A 148 -6.74 5.68 19.69
N ALA A 149 -5.79 5.58 20.62
CA ALA A 149 -4.96 6.69 21.08
C ALA A 149 -3.98 7.24 20.00
N GLN A 150 -3.72 6.47 18.95
CA GLN A 150 -2.87 6.86 17.81
C GLN A 150 -3.69 7.29 16.58
N THR A 151 -5.02 7.42 16.73
CA THR A 151 -5.90 7.86 15.65
C THR A 151 -6.19 9.35 15.77
N ILE A 152 -5.70 10.14 14.82
CA ILE A 152 -5.98 11.58 14.74
C ILE A 152 -7.04 11.86 13.68
N ASN A 153 -8.08 12.59 14.08
CA ASN A 153 -9.07 13.14 13.15
C ASN A 153 -8.70 14.58 12.77
N GLN A 154 -8.78 14.90 11.48
CA GLN A 154 -8.54 16.26 10.98
C GLN A 154 -9.67 17.24 11.35
N GLY A 155 -10.87 16.73 11.66
CA GLY A 155 -12.04 17.52 12.06
C GLY A 155 -12.51 17.20 13.48
N SER A 156 -13.38 18.05 14.02
CA SER A 156 -13.98 17.91 15.36
C SER A 156 -15.06 16.81 15.45
N SER A 157 -15.38 16.10 14.35
CA SER A 157 -16.39 15.04 14.23
C SER A 157 -16.28 14.36 12.85
N SER A 158 -17.23 13.49 12.49
CA SER A 158 -17.35 12.77 11.19
C SER A 158 -17.37 13.64 9.92
N THR A 159 -17.22 14.96 10.05
CA THR A 159 -17.09 15.91 8.94
C THR A 159 -15.62 16.10 8.61
N GLY A 160 -15.22 15.74 7.38
CA GLY A 160 -13.86 15.93 6.89
C GLY A 160 -13.45 17.40 6.88
N ALA A 161 -12.26 17.71 7.40
CA ALA A 161 -11.67 19.04 7.36
C ALA A 161 -10.58 19.12 6.27
N ALA A 162 -10.14 20.33 5.96
CA ALA A 162 -8.98 20.53 5.09
C ALA A 162 -7.73 19.90 5.72
N LEU A 163 -6.83 19.37 4.88
CA LEU A 163 -5.59 18.75 5.35
C LEU A 163 -4.74 19.81 6.07
N SER A 164 -4.54 19.64 7.37
CA SER A 164 -3.66 20.50 8.16
C SER A 164 -2.30 19.83 8.37
N LEU A 165 -1.23 20.56 8.05
CA LEU A 165 0.16 20.10 8.24
C LEU A 165 0.45 19.84 9.73
N ALA A 166 -0.08 20.70 10.62
CA ALA A 166 0.09 20.55 12.06
C ALA A 166 -0.45 19.21 12.60
N LYS A 167 -1.56 18.70 12.05
CA LYS A 167 -2.09 17.37 12.43
C LYS A 167 -1.31 16.22 11.82
N LEU A 168 -0.60 16.45 10.71
CA LEU A 168 0.31 15.46 10.14
C LEU A 168 1.60 15.39 10.98
N ASP A 169 2.07 16.52 11.50
CA ASP A 169 3.18 16.55 12.46
C ASP A 169 2.80 15.86 13.79
N GLU A 170 1.61 16.13 14.31
CA GLU A 170 1.07 15.44 15.50
C GLU A 170 1.00 13.91 15.27
N LEU A 171 0.63 13.46 14.07
CA LEU A 171 0.62 12.04 13.72
C LEU A 171 2.02 11.42 13.74
N ILE A 172 3.02 12.15 13.26
CA ILE A 172 4.42 11.69 13.29
C ILE A 172 4.94 11.64 14.73
N ASP A 173 4.59 12.65 15.54
CA ASP A 173 5.05 12.74 16.94
C ASP A 173 4.41 11.66 17.85
N LEU A 174 3.22 11.14 17.49
CA LEU A 174 2.60 10.01 18.19
C LEU A 174 3.30 8.66 17.96
N VAL A 175 4.17 8.56 16.95
CA VAL A 175 4.93 7.34 16.62
C VAL A 175 6.39 7.51 17.07
N LEU A 176 6.67 7.13 18.31
CA LEU A 176 8.02 7.09 18.88
C LEU A 176 8.75 5.81 18.40
N PRO A 177 10.04 5.83 18.03
CA PRO A 177 11.00 6.95 17.98
C PRO A 177 11.02 7.75 16.65
N GLN A 178 10.65 7.15 15.52
CA GLN A 178 10.35 7.82 14.23
C GLN A 178 9.72 6.77 13.28
N PRO A 179 8.70 7.09 12.47
CA PRO A 179 8.13 6.13 11.51
C PRO A 179 9.04 5.90 10.30
N ASP A 180 9.11 4.66 9.81
CA ASP A 180 9.94 4.27 8.66
C ASP A 180 9.38 4.72 7.30
N PHE A 181 8.05 4.80 7.17
CA PHE A 181 7.38 5.28 5.97
C PHE A 181 5.98 5.83 6.28
N LEU A 182 5.50 6.71 5.40
CA LEU A 182 4.15 7.26 5.43
C LEU A 182 3.35 6.69 4.26
N LEU A 183 2.30 5.91 4.55
CA LEU A 183 1.42 5.33 3.53
C LEU A 183 0.19 6.22 3.34
N MET A 184 -0.08 6.65 2.10
CA MET A 184 -1.23 7.48 1.78
C MET A 184 -1.78 7.23 0.38
N ASN A 185 -3.06 7.55 0.16
CA ASN A 185 -3.63 7.54 -1.19
C ASN A 185 -3.03 8.67 -2.04
N PHE A 186 -2.87 8.44 -3.35
CA PHE A 186 -2.45 9.44 -4.36
C PHE A 186 -3.22 10.76 -4.26
N GLU A 187 -4.51 10.73 -3.89
CA GLU A 187 -5.27 11.96 -3.69
C GLU A 187 -4.75 12.80 -2.52
N MET A 188 -4.40 12.17 -1.39
CA MET A 188 -3.81 12.84 -0.24
C MET A 188 -2.41 13.34 -0.56
N HIS A 189 -1.64 12.54 -1.30
CA HIS A 189 -0.31 12.94 -1.77
C HIS A 189 -0.34 14.14 -2.71
N ARG A 190 -1.33 14.19 -3.62
CA ARG A 190 -1.58 15.34 -4.49
C ARG A 190 -1.98 16.58 -3.69
N ARG A 191 -2.76 16.43 -2.62
CA ARG A 191 -3.14 17.54 -1.72
C ARG A 191 -1.94 18.04 -0.92
N LEU A 192 -1.13 17.15 -0.35
CA LEU A 192 0.10 17.51 0.37
C LEU A 192 1.10 18.21 -0.55
N SER A 193 1.29 17.70 -1.77
CA SER A 193 2.14 18.34 -2.77
C SER A 193 1.57 19.67 -3.26
N ALA A 194 0.25 19.84 -3.34
CA ALA A 194 -0.35 21.14 -3.64
C ALA A 194 -0.08 22.17 -2.54
N VAL A 195 -0.10 21.77 -1.27
CA VAL A 195 0.27 22.65 -0.16
C VAL A 195 1.76 22.99 -0.18
N GLY A 196 2.63 22.00 -0.39
CA GLY A 196 4.09 22.24 -0.45
C GLY A 196 4.58 22.98 -1.70
N ARG A 197 3.78 23.04 -2.77
CA ARG A 197 4.03 23.92 -3.94
C ARG A 197 3.72 25.40 -3.67
N GLY A 198 3.28 25.75 -2.47
CA GLY A 198 2.94 27.11 -2.09
C GLY A 198 1.51 27.45 -2.54
N GLY A 199 0.60 27.60 -1.58
CA GLY A 199 -0.57 28.44 -1.79
C GLY A 199 -0.12 29.83 -2.23
N THR A 200 -0.94 30.51 -3.02
CA THR A 200 -0.69 31.72 -3.82
C THR A 200 0.00 32.94 -3.15
N THR A 201 0.50 32.86 -1.92
CA THR A 201 1.09 34.00 -1.19
C THR A 201 2.26 33.65 -0.26
N SER A 202 2.96 32.52 -0.41
CA SER A 202 4.20 32.30 0.37
C SER A 202 5.20 31.39 -0.35
N TYR A 203 6.46 31.80 -0.28
CA TYR A 203 7.64 31.18 -0.91
C TYR A 203 7.68 29.65 -0.74
N PRO A 204 8.09 28.89 -1.78
CA PRO A 204 8.25 27.45 -1.67
C PRO A 204 9.31 27.13 -0.60
N VAL A 205 8.96 26.27 0.36
CA VAL A 205 9.84 25.80 1.46
C VAL A 205 10.93 24.84 0.96
N VAL A 206 11.04 24.62 -0.35
CA VAL A 206 12.08 23.79 -0.97
C VAL A 206 13.17 24.71 -1.55
N MET A 207 14.26 24.85 -0.81
CA MET A 207 15.51 25.42 -1.33
C MET A 207 16.04 24.49 -2.44
N MET A 208 16.09 25.00 -3.67
CA MET A 208 16.64 24.33 -4.83
C MET A 208 18.17 24.34 -4.73
N PRO A 209 18.90 23.21 -4.81
CA PRO A 209 20.25 23.22 -5.34
C PRO A 209 20.17 23.38 -6.86
N GLU A 210 20.88 24.39 -7.37
CA GLU A 210 20.94 24.76 -8.78
C GLU A 210 21.53 23.63 -9.64
N ALA A 211 20.68 22.99 -10.43
CA ALA A 211 21.09 22.18 -11.58
C ALA A 211 20.07 22.35 -12.71
N ALA A 212 20.54 22.97 -13.79
CA ALA A 212 19.78 23.20 -15.02
C ALA A 212 19.32 21.86 -15.64
N GLY A 213 18.01 21.74 -15.91
CA GLY A 213 17.46 20.70 -16.81
C GLY A 213 16.70 19.54 -16.15
N GLY A 214 16.47 19.54 -14.83
CA GLY A 214 15.64 18.54 -14.15
C GLY A 214 14.13 18.84 -14.25
N ASN A 215 13.33 17.80 -14.46
CA ASN A 215 11.87 17.86 -14.60
C ASN A 215 11.22 18.69 -13.46
N ILE A 216 10.57 19.80 -13.83
CA ILE A 216 10.08 20.90 -12.97
C ILE A 216 8.82 20.56 -12.17
N GLN A 217 8.75 19.38 -11.55
CA GLN A 217 7.72 19.06 -10.56
C GLN A 217 8.31 18.15 -9.47
N PRO A 218 8.92 18.70 -8.39
CA PRO A 218 9.22 17.88 -7.22
C PRO A 218 7.89 17.51 -6.55
N MET A 219 7.35 16.38 -6.96
CA MET A 219 6.36 15.65 -6.19
C MET A 219 7.04 15.29 -4.86
N ILE A 220 6.45 15.69 -3.72
CA ILE A 220 7.05 15.53 -2.39
C ILE A 220 7.26 14.04 -2.13
N SER A 221 8.50 13.56 -2.28
CA SER A 221 8.84 12.14 -2.07
C SER A 221 9.08 11.84 -0.58
N HIS A 222 9.36 12.87 0.22
CA HIS A 222 9.66 12.75 1.64
C HIS A 222 8.99 13.89 2.42
N TYR A 223 8.44 13.57 3.60
CA TYR A 223 7.98 14.55 4.57
C TYR A 223 8.77 14.37 5.86
N ARG A 224 9.47 15.41 6.36
CA ARG A 224 10.36 15.33 7.53
C ARG A 224 11.38 14.17 7.44
N SER A 225 11.94 13.97 6.24
CA SER A 225 12.87 12.87 5.90
C SER A 225 12.29 11.45 5.88
N ILE A 226 10.97 11.31 6.04
CA ILE A 226 10.27 10.02 5.98
C ILE A 226 9.76 9.80 4.55
N PRO A 227 10.03 8.65 3.92
CA PRO A 227 9.56 8.36 2.56
C PRO A 227 8.04 8.19 2.53
N ILE A 228 7.40 8.77 1.50
CA ILE A 228 5.96 8.62 1.25
C ILE A 228 5.72 7.55 0.20
N ILE A 229 4.73 6.70 0.44
CA ILE A 229 4.32 5.57 -0.40
C ILE A 229 2.83 5.66 -0.72
#